data_AF-A0A8D2NDM4-F1
#
_entry.id   AF-A0A8D2NDM4-F1
#
_cell.length_a   1.000
_cell.length_b   1.000
_cell.length_c   1.000
_cell.angle_alpha   90.00
_cell.angle_beta   90.00
_cell.angle_gamma   90.00
#
_symmetry.space_group_name_H-M   'P 1'
#
loop_
_entity.id
_entity.type
_entity.pdbx_description
1 polymer ?
#
loop_
_entity_poly.entity_id
_entity_poly.type
_entity_poly.pdbx_seq_one_letter_code
_entity_poly.pdbx_strand_id
1 'polypeptide(L)'
;MAEGQPGRRGEGDLAAMAPPPPPVQTRLPDWDGLKLRVRNLIASHRVMIFSKSYCPYCNKVKELFRSLHVDYYALELDITEDGASIQQVLAELTNQRTVPNVFVNGTHVGGCDATYQAYKDGSLQKLLGDNQTITEPYEYDLIIIGGGSGGLACSKEAAALGKKVMVLDYVVPTPLGTTWGLGGTCVNVGCIPKKLMHQAALLGQALQDSRKFGWQYEEQVKHNWETMVEAVQNYIGSLNWGYRVSLREKSVTYLNSYGEFVEPHKIKATNRKGQVTYHTAETFVLATGERPRYLGIPGDKEFCITSDDLFSLPYCPGKTLVVGASYVALECAGFLAGLGLDVTVMVRSILLRGFDQEMAEKVGAYMETHGVKFIKKFVPVQVEQLEQGMPGRLKVTAKSTEGSETLEEEYNTVLLAIGRDACTRNIGLQTIGVKINEKNGKVPVNDEEQTNVPHVYAIGDILEGKLELTPVAIQAGRLLAQRLYGGSSKKCDYINVPTTVFTPLEYGSCGYPEQKAIDEYGEQNLEVYHTLFWPLEWTVPGRDNNTCYAKVICNKQDNNRVIGLHVLGPNAGEVTQGFAAAIKCGLTKELLDETIGIHPTCAEVFTTMDITKSSGQDITQKGC
;
A
#
# COMPACT_ATOMS: atom_id res chain seq x y z
N MET A 1 1.19 80.12 12.83
CA MET A 1 1.19 79.71 14.25
C MET A 1 1.37 78.20 14.27
N ALA A 2 2.60 77.74 13.99
CA ALA A 2 3.69 77.40 14.94
C ALA A 2 3.63 75.88 15.22
N GLU A 3 4.47 75.06 14.55
CA GLU A 3 5.80 74.57 15.01
C GLU A 3 5.68 73.79 16.33
N GLY A 4 6.24 72.60 16.58
CA GLY A 4 7.31 71.80 15.99
C GLY A 4 7.72 70.75 17.05
N GLN A 5 8.34 69.63 16.62
CA GLN A 5 8.97 68.55 17.41
C GLN A 5 10.07 69.09 18.40
N PRO A 6 10.87 68.31 19.21
CA PRO A 6 11.22 66.87 19.15
C PRO A 6 11.53 66.16 20.51
N GLY A 7 11.95 64.88 20.46
CA GLY A 7 12.12 63.98 21.62
C GLY A 7 13.55 63.61 22.04
N ARG A 8 13.71 62.45 22.70
CA ARG A 8 14.83 61.48 22.59
C ARG A 8 14.73 60.33 23.61
N ARG A 9 14.79 59.11 23.05
CA ARG A 9 15.59 57.90 23.43
C ARG A 9 15.65 57.43 24.89
N GLY A 10 15.23 56.17 25.08
CA GLY A 10 16.17 55.05 25.28
C GLY A 10 16.21 54.39 26.66
N GLU A 11 16.31 53.05 26.64
CA GLU A 11 16.44 52.08 27.75
C GLU A 11 15.09 51.69 28.39
N GLY A 12 14.61 50.45 28.37
CA GLY A 12 15.22 49.17 28.05
C GLY A 12 14.93 48.22 29.21
N ASP A 13 13.73 47.61 29.24
CA ASP A 13 13.38 46.61 30.25
C ASP A 13 13.07 45.26 29.64
N LEU A 14 13.68 44.27 30.27
CA LEU A 14 13.84 42.87 29.93
C LEU A 14 12.49 42.14 29.90
N ALA A 15 12.08 41.70 28.71
CA ALA A 15 11.07 40.67 28.57
C ALA A 15 11.67 39.30 28.93
N ALA A 16 10.99 38.58 29.83
CA ALA A 16 11.33 37.23 30.24
C ALA A 16 11.49 36.32 29.02
N MET A 17 12.72 35.89 28.77
CA MET A 17 13.03 34.85 27.80
C MET A 17 12.36 33.54 28.26
N ALA A 18 11.61 32.91 27.36
CA ALA A 18 11.20 31.53 27.51
C ALA A 18 12.44 30.67 27.83
N PRO A 19 12.32 29.64 28.70
CA PRO A 19 13.45 28.77 29.00
C PRO A 19 13.97 28.18 27.67
N PRO A 20 15.30 28.00 27.53
CA PRO A 20 15.85 27.41 26.32
C PRO A 20 15.18 26.06 26.09
N PRO A 21 15.02 25.62 24.82
CA PRO A 21 14.58 24.25 24.55
C PRO A 21 15.47 23.31 25.36
N PRO A 22 14.92 22.24 25.95
CA PRO A 22 15.74 21.30 26.70
C PRO A 22 16.91 20.91 25.79
N PRO A 23 18.14 20.81 26.33
CA PRO A 23 19.27 20.37 25.53
C PRO A 23 18.84 19.13 24.78
N VAL A 24 19.18 19.03 23.48
CA VAL A 24 18.94 17.82 22.67
C VAL A 24 19.24 16.66 23.57
N GLN A 25 18.19 15.99 24.08
CA GLN A 25 18.38 14.81 24.87
C GLN A 25 19.02 13.88 23.86
N THR A 26 20.32 13.63 24.02
CA THR A 26 20.89 12.35 23.64
C THR A 26 19.88 11.34 24.15
N ARG A 27 19.05 10.79 23.25
CA ARG A 27 18.01 9.84 23.64
C ARG A 27 18.74 8.83 24.50
N LEU A 28 18.40 8.79 25.79
CA LEU A 28 18.90 7.75 26.65
C LEU A 28 18.54 6.45 25.93
N PRO A 29 19.49 5.51 25.74
CA PRO A 29 19.21 4.29 25.03
C PRO A 29 17.95 3.66 25.63
N ASP A 30 17.00 3.23 24.81
CA ASP A 30 15.88 2.41 25.27
C ASP A 30 16.46 1.07 25.76
N TRP A 31 16.88 1.06 27.01
CA TRP A 31 17.60 -0.06 27.61
C TRP A 31 16.72 -1.29 27.70
N ASP A 32 15.41 -1.13 27.89
CA ASP A 32 14.47 -2.25 27.98
C ASP A 32 14.20 -2.85 26.60
N GLY A 33 13.99 -2.02 25.57
CA GLY A 33 13.91 -2.47 24.18
C GLY A 33 15.21 -3.15 23.71
N LEU A 34 16.37 -2.60 24.09
CA LEU A 34 17.67 -3.19 23.75
C LEU A 34 17.91 -4.52 24.47
N LYS A 35 17.52 -4.64 25.74
CA LYS A 35 17.55 -5.91 26.49
C LYS A 35 16.66 -6.96 25.85
N LEU A 36 15.46 -6.58 25.41
CA LEU A 36 14.55 -7.48 24.72
C LEU A 36 15.15 -7.95 23.38
N ARG A 37 15.73 -7.03 22.59
CA ARG A 37 16.41 -7.36 21.33
C ARG A 37 17.57 -8.33 21.53
N VAL A 38 18.43 -8.11 22.53
CA VAL A 38 19.55 -9.01 22.85
C VAL A 38 19.05 -10.39 23.26
N ARG A 39 18.01 -10.47 24.10
CA ARG A 39 17.38 -11.75 24.47
C ARG A 39 16.77 -12.46 23.26
N ASN A 40 16.11 -11.74 22.37
CA ASN A 40 15.54 -12.31 21.15
C ASN A 40 16.64 -12.87 20.24
N LEU A 41 17.74 -12.14 20.03
CA LEU A 41 18.89 -12.64 19.26
C LEU A 41 19.49 -13.92 19.84
N ILE A 42 19.59 -13.99 21.18
CA ILE A 42 20.07 -15.18 21.90
C ILE A 42 19.09 -16.35 21.76
N ALA A 43 17.77 -16.07 21.79
CA ALA A 43 16.73 -17.09 21.69
C ALA A 43 16.49 -17.59 20.25
N SER A 44 16.69 -16.74 19.24
CA SER A 44 16.40 -17.04 17.84
C SER A 44 17.52 -17.78 17.12
N HIS A 45 18.72 -17.88 17.72
CA HIS A 45 19.87 -18.53 17.10
C HIS A 45 20.39 -19.67 17.97
N ARG A 46 20.58 -20.85 17.35
CA ARG A 46 21.18 -22.01 17.99
C ARG A 46 22.55 -21.72 18.57
N VAL A 47 23.38 -20.97 17.83
CA VAL A 47 24.66 -20.43 18.30
C VAL A 47 24.70 -18.94 18.00
N MET A 48 24.79 -18.12 19.04
CA MET A 48 24.87 -16.66 18.95
C MET A 48 26.24 -16.20 19.44
N ILE A 49 26.97 -15.45 18.62
CA ILE A 49 28.31 -14.92 18.93
C ILE A 49 28.29 -13.40 18.86
N PHE A 50 28.38 -12.73 20.00
CA PHE A 50 28.65 -11.30 20.01
C PHE A 50 30.15 -11.09 19.84
N SER A 51 30.53 -10.39 18.77
CA SER A 51 31.89 -10.35 18.22
C SER A 51 32.33 -8.91 17.93
N LYS A 52 33.60 -8.74 17.55
CA LYS A 52 34.11 -7.55 16.86
C LYS A 52 34.96 -8.00 15.68
N SER A 53 34.84 -7.30 14.55
CA SER A 53 35.43 -7.73 13.27
C SER A 53 36.96 -7.91 13.34
N TYR A 54 37.63 -7.07 14.13
CA TYR A 54 39.08 -7.09 14.32
C TYR A 54 39.59 -8.04 15.41
N CYS A 55 38.71 -8.71 16.15
CA CYS A 55 39.11 -9.50 17.31
C CYS A 55 39.61 -10.92 16.92
N PRO A 56 40.89 -11.27 17.17
CA PRO A 56 41.43 -12.58 16.79
C PRO A 56 40.80 -13.74 17.58
N TYR A 57 40.39 -13.50 18.83
CA TYR A 57 39.70 -14.50 19.66
C TYR A 57 38.29 -14.79 19.16
N CYS A 58 37.59 -13.79 18.61
CA CYS A 58 36.30 -14.00 17.96
C CYS A 58 36.45 -14.89 16.73
N ASN A 59 37.48 -14.66 15.91
CA ASN A 59 37.75 -15.47 14.72
C ASN A 59 38.08 -16.92 15.08
N LYS A 60 38.87 -17.17 16.14
CA LYS A 60 39.14 -18.52 16.64
C LYS A 60 37.87 -19.27 17.06
N VAL A 61 36.90 -18.59 17.70
CA VAL A 61 35.62 -19.21 18.08
C VAL A 61 34.75 -19.49 16.85
N LYS A 62 34.69 -18.56 15.90
CA LYS A 62 33.98 -18.76 14.63
C LYS A 62 34.55 -19.95 13.85
N GLU A 63 35.87 -20.06 13.77
CA GLU A 63 36.56 -21.20 13.15
C GLU A 63 36.28 -22.52 13.87
N LEU A 64 36.22 -22.51 15.21
CA LEU A 64 35.82 -23.69 15.97
C LEU A 64 34.43 -24.18 15.56
N PHE A 65 33.40 -23.33 15.59
CA PHE A 65 32.05 -23.74 15.17
C PHE A 65 31.99 -24.18 13.70
N ARG A 66 32.74 -23.53 12.79
CA ARG A 66 32.89 -24.02 11.40
C ARG A 66 33.49 -25.43 11.34
N SER A 67 34.54 -25.70 12.11
CA SER A 67 35.17 -27.03 12.14
C SER A 67 34.23 -28.12 12.68
N LEU A 68 33.29 -27.74 13.55
CA LEU A 68 32.25 -28.61 14.09
C LEU A 68 31.03 -28.75 13.17
N HIS A 69 31.01 -28.07 12.02
CA HIS A 69 29.87 -28.04 11.11
C HIS A 69 28.59 -27.56 11.81
N VAL A 70 28.73 -26.59 12.72
CA VAL A 70 27.63 -25.97 13.44
C VAL A 70 27.47 -24.53 12.95
N ASP A 71 26.31 -24.23 12.39
CA ASP A 71 25.96 -22.87 12.00
C ASP A 71 25.88 -21.95 13.22
N TYR A 72 26.34 -20.71 13.04
CA TYR A 72 26.28 -19.67 14.05
C TYR A 72 25.91 -18.34 13.42
N TYR A 73 25.28 -17.49 14.22
CA TYR A 73 25.10 -16.07 13.89
C TYR A 73 26.07 -15.24 14.69
N ALA A 74 26.79 -14.33 14.03
CA ALA A 74 27.72 -13.42 14.68
C ALA A 74 27.32 -11.96 14.48
N LEU A 75 27.12 -11.23 15.58
CA LEU A 75 26.87 -9.79 15.56
C LEU A 75 28.17 -9.04 15.86
N GLU A 76 28.65 -8.28 14.88
CA GLU A 76 29.88 -7.48 14.99
C GLU A 76 29.57 -6.12 15.65
N LEU A 77 29.90 -6.00 16.94
CA LEU A 77 29.57 -4.85 17.77
C LEU A 77 30.33 -3.57 17.41
N ASP A 78 31.40 -3.66 16.62
CA ASP A 78 32.19 -2.50 16.19
C ASP A 78 31.60 -1.78 14.97
N ILE A 79 30.76 -2.45 14.19
CA ILE A 79 30.09 -1.90 13.00
C ILE A 79 28.57 -1.79 13.17
N THR A 80 28.04 -2.23 14.31
CA THR A 80 26.63 -2.07 14.69
C THR A 80 26.45 -0.72 15.39
N GLU A 81 25.49 0.08 14.94
CA GLU A 81 25.22 1.44 15.48
C GLU A 81 25.09 1.46 17.01
N ASP A 82 24.34 0.52 17.59
CA ASP A 82 24.13 0.38 19.04
C ASP A 82 25.16 -0.53 19.73
N GLY A 83 26.27 -0.88 19.08
CA GLY A 83 27.14 -1.96 19.51
C GLY A 83 27.76 -1.78 20.90
N ALA A 84 28.09 -0.54 21.29
CA ALA A 84 28.57 -0.22 22.64
C ALA A 84 27.50 -0.45 23.71
N SER A 85 26.25 -0.05 23.44
CA SER A 85 25.11 -0.24 24.32
C SER A 85 24.76 -1.74 24.46
N ILE A 86 24.83 -2.50 23.36
CA ILE A 86 24.65 -3.96 23.38
C ILE A 86 25.75 -4.61 24.23
N GLN A 87 27.01 -4.16 24.11
CA GLN A 87 28.11 -4.67 24.92
C GLN A 87 27.89 -4.42 26.42
N GLN A 88 27.26 -3.30 26.78
CA GLN A 88 26.87 -3.01 28.16
C GLN A 88 25.72 -3.91 28.64
N VAL A 89 24.70 -4.14 27.82
CA VAL A 89 23.61 -5.09 28.14
C VAL A 89 24.16 -6.50 28.34
N LEU A 90 25.09 -6.95 27.50
CA LEU A 90 25.74 -8.25 27.65
C LEU A 90 26.52 -8.35 28.96
N ALA A 91 27.20 -7.28 29.36
CA ALA A 91 27.89 -7.23 30.64
C ALA A 91 26.93 -7.36 31.83
N GLU A 92 25.73 -6.78 31.75
CA GLU A 92 24.68 -6.96 32.77
C GLU A 92 24.09 -8.38 32.77
N LEU A 93 23.92 -8.98 31.59
CA LEU A 93 23.31 -10.31 31.43
C LEU A 93 24.25 -11.45 31.82
N THR A 94 25.55 -11.32 31.51
CA THR A 94 26.50 -12.44 31.61
C THR A 94 27.66 -12.19 32.56
N ASN A 95 27.74 -11.00 33.16
CA ASN A 95 28.94 -10.51 33.87
C ASN A 95 30.22 -10.50 33.00
N GLN A 96 30.10 -10.55 31.66
CA GLN A 96 31.24 -10.53 30.74
C GLN A 96 31.19 -9.30 29.83
N ARG A 97 32.20 -8.43 29.95
CA ARG A 97 32.38 -7.25 29.07
C ARG A 97 33.16 -7.55 27.79
N THR A 98 33.92 -8.64 27.75
CA THR A 98 34.82 -8.97 26.63
C THR A 98 34.10 -9.71 25.50
N VAL A 99 34.63 -9.62 24.29
CA VAL A 99 34.23 -10.42 23.12
C VAL A 99 35.29 -11.49 22.82
N PRO A 100 34.92 -12.67 22.27
CA PRO A 100 33.56 -13.08 21.93
C PRO A 100 32.73 -13.34 23.19
N ASN A 101 31.41 -13.16 23.11
CA ASN A 101 30.46 -13.57 24.13
C ASN A 101 29.48 -14.55 23.46
N VAL A 102 29.58 -15.83 23.83
CA VAL A 102 29.01 -16.96 23.09
C VAL A 102 27.84 -17.55 23.84
N PHE A 103 26.74 -17.79 23.13
CA PHE A 103 25.57 -18.50 23.61
C PHE A 103 25.27 -19.69 22.70
N VAL A 104 24.87 -20.81 23.31
CA VAL A 104 24.43 -22.01 22.61
C VAL A 104 23.10 -22.44 23.19
N ASN A 105 22.06 -22.54 22.36
CA ASN A 105 20.68 -22.83 22.76
C ASN A 105 20.23 -21.95 23.94
N GLY A 106 20.48 -20.64 23.83
CA GLY A 106 20.17 -19.65 24.87
C GLY A 106 21.08 -19.70 26.11
N THR A 107 21.93 -20.71 26.27
CA THR A 107 22.84 -20.86 27.41
C THR A 107 24.14 -20.13 27.15
N HIS A 108 24.53 -19.24 28.06
CA HIS A 108 25.80 -18.52 27.98
C HIS A 108 26.98 -19.48 28.22
N VAL A 109 27.86 -19.60 27.24
CA VAL A 109 29.08 -20.44 27.27
C VAL A 109 30.28 -19.63 27.78
N GLY A 110 30.34 -18.35 27.45
CA GLY A 110 31.44 -17.45 27.84
C GLY A 110 32.27 -16.95 26.66
N GLY A 111 33.52 -16.59 26.96
CA GLY A 111 34.50 -16.13 25.96
C GLY A 111 35.21 -17.24 25.21
N CYS A 112 36.29 -16.89 24.52
CA CYS A 112 37.07 -17.83 23.71
C CYS A 112 37.59 -19.01 24.53
N ASP A 113 38.25 -18.75 25.67
CA ASP A 113 38.82 -19.82 26.50
C ASP A 113 37.75 -20.75 27.08
N ALA A 114 36.64 -20.17 27.57
CA ALA A 114 35.51 -20.94 28.09
C ALA A 114 34.86 -21.81 27.00
N THR A 115 34.72 -21.28 25.78
CA THR A 115 34.17 -22.02 24.64
C THR A 115 35.07 -23.18 24.23
N TYR A 116 36.39 -22.97 24.17
CA TYR A 116 37.35 -24.03 23.87
C TYR A 116 37.48 -25.04 25.00
N GLN A 117 37.33 -24.62 26.26
CA GLN A 117 37.29 -25.53 27.39
C GLN A 117 36.04 -26.41 27.34
N ALA A 118 34.88 -25.81 27.10
CA ALA A 118 33.62 -26.53 26.90
C ALA A 118 33.68 -27.52 25.73
N TYR A 119 34.41 -27.17 24.68
CA TYR A 119 34.67 -28.09 23.56
C TYR A 119 35.55 -29.28 23.97
N LYS A 120 36.59 -29.05 24.77
CA LYS A 120 37.54 -30.09 25.22
C LYS A 120 36.93 -31.05 26.23
N ASP A 121 36.08 -30.56 27.13
CA ASP A 121 35.45 -31.37 28.18
C ASP A 121 34.12 -32.01 27.75
N GLY A 122 33.69 -31.79 26.51
CA GLY A 122 32.49 -32.38 25.93
C GLY A 122 31.19 -31.65 26.30
N SER A 123 31.24 -30.63 27.15
CA SER A 123 30.05 -29.88 27.57
C SER A 123 29.46 -29.03 26.45
N LEU A 124 30.28 -28.53 25.50
CA LEU A 124 29.80 -27.79 24.33
C LEU A 124 28.94 -28.69 23.43
N GLN A 125 29.37 -29.92 23.20
CA GLN A 125 28.65 -30.93 22.41
C GLN A 125 27.32 -31.29 23.10
N LYS A 126 27.34 -31.42 24.43
CA LYS A 126 26.13 -31.63 25.23
C LYS A 126 25.15 -30.45 25.16
N LEU A 127 25.65 -29.22 25.17
CA LEU A 127 24.84 -28.00 24.99
C LEU A 127 24.27 -27.89 23.57
N LEU A 128 25.02 -28.35 22.57
CA LEU A 128 24.56 -28.47 21.19
C LEU A 128 23.50 -29.58 21.02
N GLY A 129 23.39 -30.49 22.00
CA GLY A 129 22.46 -31.61 22.07
C GLY A 129 22.95 -32.84 21.29
N ASP A 130 22.83 -34.04 21.89
CA ASP A 130 22.90 -35.33 21.17
C ASP A 130 21.65 -35.48 20.30
N ASN A 131 21.62 -34.67 19.24
CA ASN A 131 20.73 -34.85 18.13
C ASN A 131 21.53 -34.40 16.92
N GLN A 132 22.10 -35.39 16.24
CA GLN A 132 21.88 -35.48 14.80
C GLN A 132 20.36 -35.54 14.51
N THR A 133 19.58 -34.54 14.92
CA THR A 133 18.65 -33.97 13.95
C THR A 133 19.55 -33.12 13.08
N ILE A 134 20.12 -33.79 12.08
CA ILE A 134 20.13 -33.20 10.76
C ILE A 134 18.65 -32.87 10.53
N THR A 135 18.17 -31.71 10.99
CA THR A 135 17.06 -31.06 10.31
C THR A 135 17.62 -30.93 8.92
N GLU A 136 17.13 -31.76 8.00
CA GLU A 136 17.53 -31.61 6.61
C GLU A 136 17.41 -30.12 6.30
N PRO A 137 18.48 -29.50 5.77
CA PRO A 137 18.45 -28.08 5.51
C PRO A 137 17.21 -27.78 4.67
N TYR A 138 16.40 -26.82 5.12
CA TYR A 138 15.21 -26.43 4.39
C TYR A 138 15.57 -26.16 2.92
N GLU A 139 14.70 -26.56 1.99
CA GLU A 139 14.99 -26.36 0.57
C GLU A 139 15.20 -24.88 0.23
N TYR A 140 14.54 -23.98 0.97
CA TYR A 140 14.58 -22.53 0.79
C TYR A 140 14.75 -21.80 2.12
N ASP A 141 15.46 -20.66 2.12
CA ASP A 141 15.43 -19.74 3.26
C ASP A 141 14.04 -19.07 3.38
N LEU A 142 13.43 -18.77 2.23
CA LEU A 142 12.17 -18.03 2.15
C LEU A 142 11.25 -18.58 1.05
N ILE A 143 10.00 -18.89 1.42
CA ILE A 143 8.90 -19.09 0.47
C ILE A 143 7.90 -17.95 0.59
N ILE A 144 7.56 -17.34 -0.55
CA ILE A 144 6.52 -16.33 -0.68
C ILE A 144 5.29 -16.96 -1.34
N ILE A 145 4.12 -16.77 -0.74
CA ILE A 145 2.83 -17.21 -1.28
C ILE A 145 2.12 -15.97 -1.84
N GLY A 146 2.17 -15.81 -3.16
CA GLY A 146 1.61 -14.70 -3.92
C GLY A 146 2.66 -13.92 -4.69
N GLY A 147 2.58 -13.97 -6.03
CA GLY A 147 3.46 -13.25 -6.97
C GLY A 147 2.94 -11.86 -7.36
N GLY A 148 2.33 -11.16 -6.40
CA GLY A 148 1.86 -9.78 -6.56
C GLY A 148 2.92 -8.74 -6.21
N SER A 149 2.50 -7.48 -6.11
CA SER A 149 3.40 -6.33 -5.88
C SER A 149 4.30 -6.50 -4.65
N GLY A 150 3.74 -6.87 -3.50
CA GLY A 150 4.52 -7.09 -2.28
C GLY A 150 5.41 -8.33 -2.34
N GLY A 151 4.87 -9.46 -2.81
CA GLY A 151 5.61 -10.72 -2.89
C GLY A 151 6.78 -10.70 -3.86
N LEU A 152 6.62 -10.06 -5.03
CA LEU A 152 7.71 -9.84 -5.98
C LEU A 152 8.76 -8.88 -5.44
N ALA A 153 8.36 -7.86 -4.68
CA ALA A 153 9.32 -6.92 -4.07
C ALA A 153 10.14 -7.60 -2.97
N CYS A 154 9.47 -8.33 -2.06
CA CYS A 154 10.11 -9.08 -0.98
C CYS A 154 11.08 -10.15 -1.50
N SER A 155 10.64 -10.97 -2.45
CA SER A 155 11.47 -12.06 -3.00
C SER A 155 12.74 -11.55 -3.68
N LYS A 156 12.63 -10.50 -4.50
CA LYS A 156 13.77 -9.90 -5.21
C LYS A 156 14.76 -9.21 -4.27
N GLU A 157 14.29 -8.66 -3.16
CA GLU A 157 15.13 -8.04 -2.14
C GLU A 157 15.84 -9.12 -1.31
N ALA A 158 15.12 -10.15 -0.84
CA ALA A 158 15.71 -11.27 -0.10
C ALA A 158 16.77 -12.02 -0.92
N ALA A 159 16.52 -12.26 -2.21
CA ALA A 159 17.50 -12.89 -3.09
C ALA A 159 18.76 -12.03 -3.30
N ALA A 160 18.61 -10.70 -3.35
CA ALA A 160 19.76 -9.78 -3.41
C ALA A 160 20.61 -9.81 -2.13
N LEU A 161 20.03 -10.24 -1.01
CA LEU A 161 20.69 -10.46 0.27
C LEU A 161 21.25 -11.91 0.40
N GLY A 162 21.36 -12.64 -0.71
CA GLY A 162 22.01 -13.96 -0.76
C GLY A 162 21.13 -15.12 -0.33
N LYS A 163 19.81 -14.93 -0.25
CA LYS A 163 18.87 -15.98 0.19
C LYS A 163 18.35 -16.82 -0.96
N LYS A 164 18.14 -18.11 -0.69
CA LYS A 164 17.48 -19.05 -1.60
C LYS A 164 15.98 -18.89 -1.46
N VAL A 165 15.36 -18.31 -2.47
CA VAL A 165 13.97 -17.87 -2.43
C VAL A 165 13.11 -18.63 -3.45
N MET A 166 11.89 -18.98 -3.04
CA MET A 166 10.83 -19.43 -3.94
C MET A 166 9.61 -18.51 -3.86
N VAL A 167 9.00 -18.24 -5.02
CA VAL A 167 7.71 -17.56 -5.15
C VAL A 167 6.71 -18.53 -5.75
N LEU A 168 5.62 -18.76 -5.02
CA LEU A 168 4.43 -19.45 -5.51
C LEU A 168 3.41 -18.39 -5.96
N ASP A 169 3.00 -18.42 -7.21
CA ASP A 169 1.89 -17.60 -7.71
C ASP A 169 0.90 -18.48 -8.46
N TYR A 170 -0.39 -18.26 -8.21
CA TYR A 170 -1.44 -18.94 -8.96
C TYR A 170 -2.68 -18.06 -9.02
N VAL A 171 -3.14 -17.80 -10.24
CA VAL A 171 -4.37 -17.04 -10.48
C VAL A 171 -5.52 -18.04 -10.58
N VAL A 172 -6.32 -18.13 -9.53
CA VAL A 172 -7.60 -18.85 -9.60
C VAL A 172 -8.50 -18.10 -10.58
N PRO A 173 -9.02 -18.74 -11.65
CA PRO A 173 -9.82 -18.04 -12.64
C PRO A 173 -11.05 -17.33 -12.03
N THR A 174 -11.55 -16.29 -12.69
CA THR A 174 -12.87 -15.71 -12.39
C THR A 174 -13.98 -16.74 -12.68
N PRO A 175 -15.22 -16.53 -12.22
CA PRO A 175 -16.36 -17.38 -12.61
C PRO A 175 -16.52 -17.55 -14.13
N LEU A 176 -16.09 -16.56 -14.92
CA LEU A 176 -16.12 -16.60 -16.38
C LEU A 176 -14.86 -17.23 -17.02
N GLY A 177 -13.91 -17.68 -16.20
CA GLY A 177 -12.69 -18.34 -16.65
C GLY A 177 -11.53 -17.39 -16.97
N THR A 178 -11.66 -16.08 -16.72
CA THR A 178 -10.60 -15.11 -16.93
C THR A 178 -9.42 -15.40 -16.00
N THR A 179 -8.20 -15.37 -16.55
CA THR A 179 -6.94 -15.56 -15.81
C THR A 179 -5.85 -14.70 -16.45
N TRP A 180 -4.78 -14.42 -15.71
CA TRP A 180 -3.67 -13.58 -16.18
C TRP A 180 -2.31 -14.12 -15.73
N GLY A 181 -1.23 -13.38 -16.06
CA GLY A 181 0.15 -13.75 -15.78
C GLY A 181 0.69 -13.24 -14.43
N LEU A 182 2.00 -13.44 -14.23
CA LEU A 182 2.71 -13.02 -13.01
C LEU A 182 2.68 -11.49 -12.85
N GLY A 183 2.55 -10.99 -11.62
CA GLY A 183 2.53 -9.55 -11.31
C GLY A 183 1.42 -9.15 -10.34
N GLY A 184 0.46 -10.04 -10.10
CA GLY A 184 -0.69 -9.82 -9.22
C GLY A 184 -1.70 -8.81 -9.77
N THR A 185 -2.58 -8.33 -8.89
CA THR A 185 -3.72 -7.49 -9.23
C THR A 185 -3.31 -6.21 -9.96
N CYS A 186 -2.38 -5.42 -9.40
CA CYS A 186 -2.07 -4.10 -9.95
C CYS A 186 -1.57 -4.13 -11.40
N VAL A 187 -0.77 -5.14 -11.75
CA VAL A 187 -0.19 -5.30 -13.08
C VAL A 187 -1.25 -5.72 -14.09
N ASN A 188 -2.11 -6.66 -13.73
CA ASN A 188 -2.96 -7.36 -14.70
C ASN A 188 -4.40 -6.84 -14.73
N VAL A 189 -4.97 -6.49 -13.57
CA VAL A 189 -6.41 -6.21 -13.40
C VAL A 189 -6.65 -5.07 -12.40
N GLY A 190 -5.72 -4.13 -12.33
CA GLY A 190 -5.71 -3.06 -11.34
C GLY A 190 -5.07 -1.80 -11.89
N CYS A 191 -4.12 -1.22 -11.15
CA CYS A 191 -3.59 0.12 -11.41
C CYS A 191 -3.14 0.35 -12.86
N ILE A 192 -2.42 -0.61 -13.47
CA ILE A 192 -1.87 -0.47 -14.83
C ILE A 192 -2.99 -0.34 -15.88
N PRO A 193 -3.85 -1.37 -16.11
CA PRO A 193 -4.91 -1.23 -17.09
C PRO A 193 -5.92 -0.14 -16.72
N LYS A 194 -6.23 0.05 -15.43
CA LYS A 194 -7.10 1.14 -14.96
C LYS A 194 -6.60 2.50 -15.43
N LYS A 195 -5.33 2.82 -15.19
CA LYS A 195 -4.78 4.15 -15.54
C LYS A 195 -4.60 4.32 -17.05
N LEU A 196 -4.33 3.23 -17.78
CA LEU A 196 -4.26 3.27 -19.25
C LEU A 196 -5.64 3.51 -19.89
N MET A 197 -6.70 2.88 -19.38
CA MET A 197 -8.08 3.13 -19.84
C MET A 197 -8.59 4.52 -19.41
N HIS A 198 -8.22 4.98 -18.21
CA HIS A 198 -8.44 6.36 -17.78
C HIS A 198 -7.75 7.36 -18.73
N GLN A 199 -6.49 7.11 -19.10
CA GLN A 199 -5.79 7.95 -20.08
C GLN A 199 -6.51 7.97 -21.44
N ALA A 200 -7.05 6.85 -21.91
CA ALA A 200 -7.83 6.82 -23.15
C ALA A 200 -9.09 7.71 -23.06
N ALA A 201 -9.77 7.71 -21.93
CA ALA A 201 -10.89 8.62 -21.67
C ALA A 201 -10.45 10.10 -21.63
N LEU A 202 -9.34 10.42 -20.95
CA LEU A 202 -8.78 11.78 -20.93
C LEU A 202 -8.40 12.27 -22.33
N LEU A 203 -7.87 11.40 -23.19
CA LEU A 203 -7.55 11.73 -24.59
C LEU A 203 -8.81 12.05 -25.40
N GLY A 204 -9.92 11.34 -25.15
CA GLY A 204 -11.22 11.67 -25.75
C GLY A 204 -11.64 13.11 -25.44
N GLN A 205 -11.49 13.54 -24.20
CA GLN A 205 -11.76 14.93 -23.79
C GLN A 205 -10.75 15.91 -24.39
N ALA A 206 -9.45 15.57 -24.40
CA ALA A 206 -8.41 16.42 -24.96
C ALA A 206 -8.61 16.67 -26.47
N LEU A 207 -9.15 15.70 -27.22
CA LEU A 207 -9.52 15.88 -28.62
C LEU A 207 -10.62 16.96 -28.76
N GLN A 208 -11.62 16.97 -27.89
CA GLN A 208 -12.67 18.01 -27.90
C GLN A 208 -12.08 19.40 -27.63
N ASP A 209 -11.23 19.51 -26.61
CA ASP A 209 -10.55 20.76 -26.25
C ASP A 209 -9.63 21.25 -27.37
N SER A 210 -8.95 20.34 -28.07
CA SER A 210 -7.97 20.68 -29.11
C SER A 210 -8.55 21.59 -30.20
N ARG A 211 -9.84 21.44 -30.54
CA ARG A 211 -10.51 22.32 -31.52
C ARG A 211 -10.54 23.77 -31.08
N LYS A 212 -10.69 24.02 -29.78
CA LYS A 212 -10.68 25.38 -29.18
C LYS A 212 -9.28 25.97 -29.17
N PHE A 213 -8.24 25.13 -29.18
CA PHE A 213 -6.84 25.52 -29.40
C PHE A 213 -6.43 25.58 -30.88
N GLY A 214 -7.38 25.43 -31.82
CA GLY A 214 -7.13 25.65 -33.26
C GLY A 214 -6.85 24.38 -34.08
N TRP A 215 -6.90 23.18 -33.48
CA TRP A 215 -6.76 21.94 -34.24
C TRP A 215 -7.98 21.67 -35.13
N GLN A 216 -7.73 21.27 -36.37
CA GLN A 216 -8.77 20.98 -37.37
C GLN A 216 -8.67 19.52 -37.82
N TYR A 217 -9.80 18.82 -37.75
CA TYR A 217 -9.99 17.48 -38.29
C TYR A 217 -11.43 17.35 -38.79
N GLU A 218 -11.61 16.64 -39.90
CA GLU A 218 -12.88 16.63 -40.66
C GLU A 218 -13.87 15.58 -40.14
N GLU A 219 -13.38 14.45 -39.61
CA GLU A 219 -14.21 13.34 -39.19
C GLU A 219 -14.55 13.35 -37.69
N GLN A 220 -15.69 12.75 -37.34
CA GLN A 220 -15.99 12.42 -35.95
C GLN A 220 -15.07 11.28 -35.49
N VAL A 221 -14.15 11.59 -34.57
CA VAL A 221 -13.26 10.58 -33.99
C VAL A 221 -14.07 9.64 -33.11
N LYS A 222 -14.02 8.34 -33.41
CA LYS A 222 -14.66 7.28 -32.62
C LYS A 222 -13.60 6.46 -31.90
N HIS A 223 -13.93 6.02 -30.68
CA HIS A 223 -13.10 5.11 -29.92
C HIS A 223 -13.32 3.65 -30.38
N ASN A 224 -12.25 2.85 -30.44
CA ASN A 224 -12.32 1.42 -30.69
C ASN A 224 -11.82 0.65 -29.45
N TRP A 225 -12.73 -0.09 -28.82
CA TRP A 225 -12.45 -0.86 -27.60
C TRP A 225 -11.40 -1.95 -27.81
N GLU A 226 -11.51 -2.73 -28.88
CA GLU A 226 -10.63 -3.87 -29.16
C GLU A 226 -9.18 -3.40 -29.37
N THR A 227 -8.98 -2.30 -30.11
CA THR A 227 -7.66 -1.68 -30.30
C THR A 227 -7.06 -1.24 -28.97
N MET A 228 -7.85 -0.62 -28.09
CA MET A 228 -7.38 -0.21 -26.75
C MET A 228 -7.00 -1.43 -25.90
N VAL A 229 -7.89 -2.43 -25.81
CA VAL A 229 -7.65 -3.63 -25.01
C VAL A 229 -6.45 -4.41 -25.53
N GLU A 230 -6.30 -4.58 -26.84
CA GLU A 230 -5.13 -5.24 -27.43
C GLU A 230 -3.82 -4.52 -27.02
N ALA A 231 -3.76 -3.20 -27.16
CA ALA A 231 -2.58 -2.43 -26.77
C ALA A 231 -2.27 -2.53 -25.27
N VAL A 232 -3.30 -2.45 -24.42
CA VAL A 232 -3.16 -2.60 -22.97
C VAL A 232 -2.68 -4.00 -22.59
N GLN A 233 -3.27 -5.05 -23.18
CA GLN A 233 -2.88 -6.44 -22.92
C GLN A 233 -1.47 -6.76 -23.41
N ASN A 234 -1.05 -6.19 -24.54
CA ASN A 234 0.33 -6.30 -25.02
C ASN A 234 1.33 -5.72 -24.01
N TYR A 235 1.02 -4.55 -23.43
CA TYR A 235 1.85 -3.96 -22.39
C TYR A 235 1.88 -4.82 -21.12
N ILE A 236 0.73 -5.32 -20.66
CA ILE A 236 0.64 -6.24 -19.51
C ILE A 236 1.46 -7.51 -19.77
N GLY A 237 1.37 -8.10 -20.96
CA GLY A 237 2.16 -9.26 -21.36
C GLY A 237 3.66 -9.00 -21.27
N SER A 238 4.11 -7.80 -21.67
CA SER A 238 5.51 -7.38 -21.52
C SER A 238 5.94 -7.30 -20.05
N LEU A 239 5.07 -6.80 -19.16
CA LEU A 239 5.34 -6.75 -17.72
C LEU A 239 5.39 -8.15 -17.11
N ASN A 240 4.44 -9.04 -17.46
CA ASN A 240 4.44 -10.42 -17.00
C ASN A 240 5.76 -11.13 -17.37
N TRP A 241 6.21 -10.94 -18.61
CA TRP A 241 7.49 -11.47 -19.07
C TRP A 241 8.67 -10.85 -18.31
N GLY A 242 8.70 -9.53 -18.18
CA GLY A 242 9.73 -8.80 -17.44
C GLY A 242 9.88 -9.25 -15.99
N TYR A 243 8.77 -9.51 -15.28
CA TYR A 243 8.83 -10.06 -13.92
C TYR A 243 9.42 -11.46 -13.86
N ARG A 244 9.05 -12.34 -14.81
CA ARG A 244 9.63 -13.70 -14.88
C ARG A 244 11.14 -13.65 -15.16
N VAL A 245 11.58 -12.77 -16.06
CA VAL A 245 13.00 -12.54 -16.34
C VAL A 245 13.72 -12.03 -15.09
N SER A 246 13.17 -11.01 -14.43
CA SER A 246 13.76 -10.43 -13.22
C SER A 246 13.90 -11.43 -12.07
N LEU A 247 12.92 -12.32 -11.86
CA LEU A 247 13.04 -13.39 -10.87
C LEU A 247 14.17 -14.37 -11.23
N ARG A 248 14.24 -14.80 -12.49
CA ARG A 248 15.26 -15.73 -12.98
C ARG A 248 16.68 -15.15 -12.86
N GLU A 249 16.88 -13.89 -13.24
CA GLU A 249 18.17 -13.19 -13.13
C GLU A 249 18.66 -13.08 -11.69
N LYS A 250 17.73 -13.01 -10.73
CA LYS A 250 18.02 -13.02 -9.30
C LYS A 250 18.05 -14.42 -8.67
N SER A 251 18.00 -15.48 -9.49
CA SER A 251 17.95 -16.87 -9.03
C SER A 251 16.79 -17.18 -8.06
N VAL A 252 15.68 -16.44 -8.16
CA VAL A 252 14.45 -16.75 -7.43
C VAL A 252 13.72 -17.87 -8.17
N THR A 253 13.40 -18.95 -7.47
CA THR A 253 12.60 -20.04 -8.04
C THR A 253 11.14 -19.58 -8.16
N TYR A 254 10.61 -19.54 -9.37
CA TYR A 254 9.21 -19.20 -9.60
C TYR A 254 8.42 -20.46 -9.98
N LEU A 255 7.39 -20.79 -9.20
CA LEU A 255 6.41 -21.82 -9.55
C LEU A 255 5.03 -21.20 -9.76
N ASN A 256 4.46 -21.44 -10.94
CA ASN A 256 3.05 -21.16 -11.21
C ASN A 256 2.18 -22.26 -10.59
N SER A 257 1.97 -22.18 -9.28
CA SER A 257 1.35 -23.24 -8.48
C SER A 257 0.66 -22.66 -7.25
N TYR A 258 -0.49 -23.25 -6.91
CA TYR A 258 -1.27 -22.88 -5.74
C TYR A 258 -0.60 -23.45 -4.49
N GLY A 259 -0.23 -22.56 -3.56
CA GLY A 259 0.44 -22.91 -2.31
C GLY A 259 -0.54 -23.15 -1.17
N GLU A 260 -0.39 -24.27 -0.48
CA GLU A 260 -1.22 -24.67 0.66
C GLU A 260 -0.32 -25.26 1.77
N PHE A 261 -0.37 -24.70 2.98
CA PHE A 261 0.37 -25.25 4.11
C PHE A 261 -0.18 -26.62 4.50
N VAL A 262 0.72 -27.58 4.63
CA VAL A 262 0.41 -28.93 5.13
C VAL A 262 1.08 -29.21 6.47
N GLU A 263 2.19 -28.54 6.77
CA GLU A 263 2.92 -28.57 8.05
C GLU A 263 3.57 -27.19 8.28
N PRO A 264 4.02 -26.82 9.50
CA PRO A 264 4.56 -25.50 9.82
C PRO A 264 5.67 -25.00 8.87
N HIS A 265 6.56 -25.89 8.41
CA HIS A 265 7.66 -25.57 7.51
C HIS A 265 7.58 -26.29 6.16
N LYS A 266 6.37 -26.68 5.73
CA LYS A 266 6.17 -27.45 4.50
C LYS A 266 4.92 -27.00 3.77
N ILE A 267 5.10 -26.67 2.49
CA ILE A 267 4.04 -26.22 1.61
C ILE A 267 3.83 -27.20 0.48
N LYS A 268 2.56 -27.47 0.18
CA LYS A 268 2.12 -28.20 -1.00
C LYS A 268 1.92 -27.18 -2.14
N ALA A 269 2.53 -27.43 -3.28
CA ALA A 269 2.38 -26.63 -4.49
C ALA A 269 1.64 -27.44 -5.56
N THR A 270 0.48 -26.96 -6.00
CA THR A 270 -0.34 -27.63 -7.01
C THR A 270 -0.39 -26.78 -8.28
N ASN A 271 0.13 -27.31 -9.40
CA ASN A 271 0.11 -26.57 -10.66
C ASN A 271 -1.24 -26.68 -11.40
N ARG A 272 -1.41 -25.95 -12.51
CA ARG A 272 -2.64 -25.97 -13.32
C ARG A 272 -3.03 -27.35 -13.88
N LYS A 273 -2.07 -28.28 -13.99
CA LYS A 273 -2.32 -29.67 -14.43
C LYS A 273 -2.71 -30.60 -13.27
N GLY A 274 -2.85 -30.08 -12.05
CA GLY A 274 -3.11 -30.87 -10.85
C GLY A 274 -1.88 -31.63 -10.32
N GLN A 275 -0.69 -31.37 -10.86
CA GLN A 275 0.53 -32.00 -10.37
C GLN A 275 0.95 -31.35 -9.06
N VAL A 276 1.27 -32.19 -8.07
CA VAL A 276 1.59 -31.78 -6.70
C VAL A 276 3.08 -31.97 -6.44
N THR A 277 3.72 -30.94 -5.89
CA THR A 277 5.06 -31.00 -5.29
C THR A 277 5.01 -30.49 -3.84
N TYR A 278 6.02 -30.81 -3.06
CA TYR A 278 6.18 -30.35 -1.68
C TYR A 278 7.52 -29.65 -1.54
N HIS A 279 7.54 -28.55 -0.80
CA HIS A 279 8.73 -27.74 -0.56
C HIS A 279 8.80 -27.34 0.91
N THR A 280 10.02 -27.20 1.43
CA THR A 280 10.25 -26.77 2.81
C THR A 280 10.98 -25.42 2.85
N ALA A 281 10.67 -24.60 3.86
CA ALA A 281 11.35 -23.33 4.06
C ALA A 281 11.49 -22.95 5.53
N GLU A 282 12.54 -22.20 5.83
CA GLU A 282 12.74 -21.62 7.16
C GLU A 282 11.68 -20.55 7.46
N THR A 283 11.46 -19.62 6.53
CA THR A 283 10.52 -18.49 6.69
C THR A 283 9.48 -18.47 5.58
N PHE A 284 8.26 -17.99 5.91
CA PHE A 284 7.19 -17.77 4.95
C PHE A 284 6.68 -16.34 4.97
N VAL A 285 6.36 -15.82 3.78
CA VAL A 285 5.67 -14.53 3.61
C VAL A 285 4.36 -14.75 2.86
N LEU A 286 3.24 -14.40 3.49
CA LEU A 286 1.91 -14.37 2.91
C LEU A 286 1.74 -13.06 2.14
N ALA A 287 1.45 -13.15 0.84
CA ALA A 287 1.26 -12.00 -0.06
C ALA A 287 0.16 -12.28 -1.11
N THR A 288 -0.88 -13.01 -0.70
CA THR A 288 -1.92 -13.57 -1.58
C THR A 288 -2.95 -12.55 -2.08
N GLY A 289 -2.93 -11.34 -1.55
CA GLY A 289 -3.82 -10.25 -1.96
C GLY A 289 -5.31 -10.55 -1.75
N GLU A 290 -6.14 -9.93 -2.56
CA GLU A 290 -7.60 -10.05 -2.49
C GLU A 290 -8.22 -10.31 -3.87
N ARG A 291 -9.49 -10.72 -3.88
CA ARG A 291 -10.30 -10.93 -5.09
C ARG A 291 -11.66 -10.21 -4.97
N PRO A 292 -12.29 -9.78 -6.08
CA PRO A 292 -13.59 -9.12 -6.06
C PRO A 292 -14.68 -9.94 -5.36
N ARG A 293 -15.53 -9.26 -4.60
CA ARG A 293 -16.70 -9.85 -3.94
C ARG A 293 -17.90 -9.90 -4.90
N TYR A 294 -18.67 -10.99 -4.80
CA TYR A 294 -19.96 -11.17 -5.47
C TYR A 294 -21.13 -10.94 -4.49
N LEU A 295 -22.32 -10.62 -5.00
CA LEU A 295 -23.49 -10.25 -4.21
C LEU A 295 -24.14 -11.44 -3.50
N GLY A 296 -23.98 -12.67 -4.03
CA GLY A 296 -24.66 -13.86 -3.55
C GLY A 296 -26.14 -13.90 -3.97
N ILE A 297 -26.49 -13.29 -5.10
CA ILE A 297 -27.85 -13.26 -5.66
C ILE A 297 -27.93 -14.11 -6.93
N PRO A 298 -29.13 -14.55 -7.35
CA PRO A 298 -29.27 -15.31 -8.58
C PRO A 298 -28.74 -14.54 -9.80
N GLY A 299 -27.86 -15.19 -10.57
CA GLY A 299 -27.30 -14.69 -11.83
C GLY A 299 -26.05 -13.82 -11.68
N ASP A 300 -25.57 -13.53 -10.47
CA ASP A 300 -24.42 -12.63 -10.30
C ASP A 300 -23.10 -13.25 -10.80
N LYS A 301 -22.82 -14.50 -10.45
CA LYS A 301 -21.61 -15.21 -10.90
C LYS A 301 -21.70 -15.68 -12.34
N GLU A 302 -22.91 -15.97 -12.82
CA GLU A 302 -23.16 -16.47 -14.17
C GLU A 302 -23.10 -15.37 -15.22
N PHE A 303 -23.60 -14.17 -14.90
CA PHE A 303 -23.81 -13.11 -15.89
C PHE A 303 -23.07 -11.80 -15.62
N CYS A 304 -22.65 -11.54 -14.38
CA CYS A 304 -21.91 -10.31 -14.07
C CYS A 304 -20.40 -10.51 -14.21
N ILE A 305 -19.73 -9.40 -14.51
CA ILE A 305 -18.27 -9.31 -14.55
C ILE A 305 -17.77 -8.56 -13.31
N THR A 306 -16.45 -8.62 -13.08
CA THR A 306 -15.76 -7.78 -12.10
C THR A 306 -14.65 -6.99 -12.80
N SER A 307 -13.91 -6.17 -12.04
CA SER A 307 -12.69 -5.55 -12.55
C SER A 307 -11.68 -6.57 -13.07
N ASP A 308 -11.68 -7.80 -12.52
CA ASP A 308 -10.80 -8.88 -12.95
C ASP A 308 -11.06 -9.33 -14.40
N ASP A 309 -12.26 -9.06 -14.94
CA ASP A 309 -12.66 -9.44 -16.30
C ASP A 309 -12.64 -8.25 -17.27
N LEU A 310 -13.03 -7.06 -16.79
CA LEU A 310 -13.25 -5.86 -17.61
C LEU A 310 -12.02 -5.48 -18.46
N PHE A 311 -10.82 -5.54 -17.88
CA PHE A 311 -9.61 -5.06 -18.52
C PHE A 311 -9.12 -5.93 -19.69
N SER A 312 -9.65 -7.14 -19.81
CA SER A 312 -9.36 -8.09 -20.90
C SER A 312 -10.62 -8.48 -21.68
N LEU A 313 -11.72 -7.72 -21.54
CA LEU A 313 -12.97 -8.03 -22.20
C LEU A 313 -12.79 -7.93 -23.73
N PRO A 314 -13.07 -9.00 -24.51
CA PRO A 314 -12.73 -9.02 -25.94
C PRO A 314 -13.72 -8.26 -26.83
N TYR A 315 -14.76 -7.67 -26.24
CA TYR A 315 -15.79 -6.89 -26.92
C TYR A 315 -16.14 -5.66 -26.10
N CYS A 316 -16.69 -4.63 -26.76
CA CYS A 316 -17.14 -3.42 -26.09
C CYS A 316 -18.29 -3.72 -25.11
N PRO A 317 -18.23 -3.26 -23.84
CA PRO A 317 -19.23 -3.62 -22.83
C PRO A 317 -20.62 -3.00 -23.07
N GLY A 318 -20.75 -2.03 -23.99
CA GLY A 318 -22.03 -1.40 -24.32
C GLY A 318 -22.65 -0.65 -23.13
N LYS A 319 -23.98 -0.65 -23.02
CA LYS A 319 -24.70 -0.06 -21.89
C LYS A 319 -24.34 -0.80 -20.60
N THR A 320 -23.69 -0.13 -19.66
CA THR A 320 -23.06 -0.77 -18.51
C THR A 320 -23.65 -0.30 -17.18
N LEU A 321 -24.07 -1.25 -16.35
CA LEU A 321 -24.36 -1.00 -14.93
C LEU A 321 -23.11 -1.30 -14.10
N VAL A 322 -22.65 -0.32 -13.33
CA VAL A 322 -21.62 -0.52 -12.30
C VAL A 322 -22.29 -0.55 -10.93
N VAL A 323 -22.20 -1.69 -10.24
CA VAL A 323 -22.76 -1.87 -8.90
C VAL A 323 -21.66 -1.62 -7.86
N GLY A 324 -21.83 -0.59 -7.05
CA GLY A 324 -20.87 -0.19 -6.02
C GLY A 324 -20.51 1.28 -6.11
N ALA A 325 -19.78 1.74 -5.09
CA ALA A 325 -19.37 3.13 -4.96
C ALA A 325 -17.95 3.27 -4.37
N SER A 326 -17.14 2.22 -4.55
CA SER A 326 -15.72 2.22 -4.25
C SER A 326 -14.94 3.05 -5.27
N TYR A 327 -13.65 3.31 -5.03
CA TYR A 327 -12.80 3.95 -6.04
C TYR A 327 -12.79 3.14 -7.34
N VAL A 328 -12.72 1.80 -7.28
CA VAL A 328 -12.80 0.93 -8.47
C VAL A 328 -14.08 1.16 -9.25
N ALA A 329 -15.23 1.25 -8.55
CA ALA A 329 -16.51 1.48 -9.20
C ALA A 329 -16.53 2.81 -9.97
N LEU A 330 -16.09 3.90 -9.32
CA LEU A 330 -16.16 5.24 -9.91
C LEU A 330 -15.10 5.45 -11.00
N GLU A 331 -13.91 4.88 -10.84
CA GLU A 331 -12.87 4.90 -11.88
C GLU A 331 -13.33 4.16 -13.13
N CYS A 332 -13.88 2.95 -12.98
CA CYS A 332 -14.41 2.17 -14.10
C CYS A 332 -15.60 2.87 -14.78
N ALA A 333 -16.57 3.35 -13.99
CA ALA A 333 -17.70 4.08 -14.55
C ALA A 333 -17.24 5.34 -15.30
N GLY A 334 -16.27 6.05 -14.73
CA GLY A 334 -15.71 7.27 -15.28
C GLY A 334 -15.05 7.06 -16.65
N PHE A 335 -14.11 6.11 -16.76
CA PHE A 335 -13.47 5.90 -18.05
C PHE A 335 -14.43 5.30 -19.07
N LEU A 336 -15.37 4.41 -18.68
CA LEU A 336 -16.35 3.86 -19.62
C LEU A 336 -17.25 4.96 -20.22
N ALA A 337 -17.71 5.90 -19.39
CA ALA A 337 -18.48 7.06 -19.86
C ALA A 337 -17.62 7.99 -20.72
N GLY A 338 -16.37 8.25 -20.33
CA GLY A 338 -15.42 9.06 -21.10
C GLY A 338 -15.04 8.47 -22.46
N LEU A 339 -15.17 7.15 -22.63
CA LEU A 339 -15.06 6.45 -23.92
C LEU A 339 -16.36 6.51 -24.76
N GLY A 340 -17.42 7.12 -24.23
CA GLY A 340 -18.70 7.34 -24.92
C GLY A 340 -19.78 6.30 -24.66
N LEU A 341 -19.66 5.48 -23.61
CA LEU A 341 -20.65 4.44 -23.27
C LEU A 341 -21.76 4.97 -22.37
N ASP A 342 -22.95 4.37 -22.46
CA ASP A 342 -24.05 4.63 -21.52
C ASP A 342 -23.79 3.89 -20.20
N VAL A 343 -23.47 4.65 -19.14
CA VAL A 343 -23.04 4.11 -17.86
C VAL A 343 -23.97 4.57 -16.74
N THR A 344 -24.43 3.61 -15.95
CA THR A 344 -25.16 3.84 -14.71
C THR A 344 -24.38 3.27 -13.53
N VAL A 345 -24.28 4.02 -12.43
CA VAL A 345 -23.70 3.57 -11.16
C VAL A 345 -24.82 3.38 -10.13
N MET A 346 -24.92 2.18 -9.57
CA MET A 346 -25.87 1.87 -8.50
C MET A 346 -25.19 1.91 -7.13
N VAL A 347 -25.65 2.83 -6.28
CA VAL A 347 -25.01 3.18 -5.01
C VAL A 347 -25.92 2.76 -3.85
N ARG A 348 -25.45 1.81 -3.03
CA ARG A 348 -26.20 1.37 -1.83
C ARG A 348 -26.41 2.48 -0.79
N SER A 349 -25.43 3.38 -0.61
CA SER A 349 -25.46 4.33 0.52
C SER A 349 -24.78 5.68 0.23
N ILE A 350 -23.44 5.70 0.17
CA ILE A 350 -22.59 6.89 -0.03
C ILE A 350 -21.44 6.54 -0.99
N LEU A 351 -20.85 7.56 -1.60
CA LEU A 351 -19.67 7.44 -2.46
C LEU A 351 -18.38 7.38 -1.64
N LEU A 352 -17.40 6.60 -2.12
CA LEU A 352 -16.03 6.54 -1.58
C LEU A 352 -15.99 6.45 -0.04
N ARG A 353 -16.73 5.49 0.53
CA ARG A 353 -16.75 5.29 1.98
C ARG A 353 -15.33 5.18 2.53
N GLY A 354 -15.03 6.00 3.55
CA GLY A 354 -13.70 6.08 4.17
C GLY A 354 -12.86 7.27 3.68
N PHE A 355 -13.19 7.86 2.54
CA PHE A 355 -12.61 9.11 2.07
C PHE A 355 -13.38 10.31 2.63
N ASP A 356 -12.80 11.50 2.45
CA ASP A 356 -13.47 12.76 2.74
C ASP A 356 -14.76 12.89 1.92
N GLN A 357 -15.88 13.06 2.61
CA GLN A 357 -17.20 12.98 1.98
C GLN A 357 -17.54 14.22 1.14
N GLU A 358 -17.02 15.40 1.49
CA GLU A 358 -17.15 16.59 0.64
C GLU A 358 -16.44 16.36 -0.70
N MET A 359 -15.24 15.77 -0.65
CA MET A 359 -14.50 15.43 -1.88
C MET A 359 -15.24 14.35 -2.69
N ALA A 360 -15.78 13.32 -2.03
CA ALA A 360 -16.53 12.26 -2.69
C ALA A 360 -17.80 12.76 -3.38
N GLU A 361 -18.52 13.70 -2.76
CA GLU A 361 -19.69 14.35 -3.34
C GLU A 361 -19.33 15.20 -4.56
N LYS A 362 -18.23 15.97 -4.49
CA LYS A 362 -17.74 16.74 -5.65
C LYS A 362 -17.30 15.84 -6.81
N VAL A 363 -16.64 14.72 -6.52
CA VAL A 363 -16.32 13.68 -7.53
C VAL A 363 -17.60 13.15 -8.19
N GLY A 364 -18.59 12.76 -7.39
CA GLY A 364 -19.87 12.25 -7.91
C GLY A 364 -20.62 13.29 -8.75
N ALA A 365 -20.68 14.54 -8.29
CA ALA A 365 -21.32 15.64 -9.01
C ALA A 365 -20.65 15.90 -10.36
N TYR A 366 -19.31 15.88 -10.42
CA TYR A 366 -18.60 15.99 -11.69
C TYR A 366 -18.95 14.86 -12.66
N MET A 367 -18.96 13.62 -12.18
CA MET A 367 -19.30 12.47 -13.01
C MET A 367 -20.75 12.55 -13.54
N GLU A 368 -21.68 13.00 -12.70
CA GLU A 368 -23.10 13.15 -13.06
C GLU A 368 -23.31 14.20 -14.16
N THR A 369 -22.63 15.36 -14.06
CA THR A 369 -22.68 16.39 -15.12
C THR A 369 -21.97 15.98 -16.40
N HIS A 370 -21.10 14.96 -16.35
CA HIS A 370 -20.33 14.45 -17.49
C HIS A 370 -20.83 13.06 -17.97
N GLY A 371 -22.11 12.76 -17.76
CA GLY A 371 -22.81 11.68 -18.45
C GLY A 371 -22.92 10.35 -17.69
N VAL A 372 -22.41 10.25 -16.47
CA VAL A 372 -22.62 9.07 -15.61
C VAL A 372 -23.96 9.20 -14.89
N LYS A 373 -24.86 8.22 -15.05
CA LYS A 373 -26.13 8.19 -14.31
C LYS A 373 -25.93 7.58 -12.94
N PHE A 374 -26.62 8.07 -11.91
CA PHE A 374 -26.57 7.48 -10.57
C PHE A 374 -27.96 7.01 -10.10
N ILE A 375 -28.05 5.72 -9.74
CA ILE A 375 -29.19 5.17 -9.00
C ILE A 375 -28.76 5.02 -7.54
N LYS A 376 -29.15 6.00 -6.72
CA LYS A 376 -28.77 6.07 -5.30
C LYS A 376 -29.79 5.33 -4.44
N LYS A 377 -29.33 4.71 -3.34
CA LYS A 377 -30.13 3.96 -2.36
C LYS A 377 -30.80 2.71 -2.94
N PHE A 378 -30.13 2.01 -3.85
CA PHE A 378 -30.61 0.73 -4.40
C PHE A 378 -29.55 -0.36 -4.28
N VAL A 379 -30.01 -1.61 -4.26
CA VAL A 379 -29.17 -2.82 -4.36
C VAL A 379 -29.77 -3.81 -5.35
N PRO A 380 -28.96 -4.45 -6.22
CA PRO A 380 -29.46 -5.53 -7.07
C PRO A 380 -29.88 -6.73 -6.22
N VAL A 381 -30.94 -7.40 -6.65
CA VAL A 381 -31.46 -8.62 -6.00
C VAL A 381 -31.55 -9.80 -6.98
N GLN A 382 -31.51 -9.55 -8.29
CA GLN A 382 -31.49 -10.60 -9.32
C GLN A 382 -30.91 -10.05 -10.63
N VAL A 383 -30.17 -10.89 -11.36
CA VAL A 383 -29.72 -10.62 -12.73
C VAL A 383 -30.16 -11.76 -13.64
N GLU A 384 -30.82 -11.44 -14.75
CA GLU A 384 -31.37 -12.42 -15.69
C GLU A 384 -30.82 -12.17 -17.09
N GLN A 385 -30.47 -13.22 -17.83
CA GLN A 385 -30.10 -13.10 -19.24
C GLN A 385 -31.34 -13.09 -20.12
N LEU A 386 -31.54 -12.00 -20.86
CA LEU A 386 -32.61 -11.86 -21.87
C LEU A 386 -32.13 -12.33 -23.25
N GLU A 387 -30.85 -12.07 -23.56
CA GLU A 387 -30.25 -12.38 -24.85
C GLU A 387 -28.79 -12.78 -24.67
N GLN A 388 -28.38 -13.89 -25.29
CA GLN A 388 -27.00 -14.32 -25.35
C GLN A 388 -26.23 -13.51 -26.38
N GLY A 389 -24.99 -13.15 -26.09
CA GLY A 389 -24.16 -12.39 -27.03
C GLY A 389 -22.92 -11.80 -26.38
N MET A 390 -22.13 -11.11 -27.20
CA MET A 390 -20.90 -10.40 -26.82
C MET A 390 -20.93 -8.99 -27.44
N PRO A 391 -21.59 -8.01 -26.80
CA PRO A 391 -22.31 -8.13 -25.54
C PRO A 391 -23.73 -8.72 -25.72
N GLY A 392 -24.21 -9.40 -24.68
CA GLY A 392 -25.60 -9.86 -24.60
C GLY A 392 -26.54 -8.79 -24.07
N ARG A 393 -27.68 -9.22 -23.54
CA ARG A 393 -28.65 -8.35 -22.86
C ARG A 393 -29.09 -8.98 -21.55
N LEU A 394 -28.96 -8.22 -20.48
CA LEU A 394 -29.22 -8.61 -19.10
C LEU A 394 -30.30 -7.71 -18.53
N LYS A 395 -31.23 -8.29 -17.76
CA LYS A 395 -32.19 -7.55 -16.94
C LYS A 395 -31.71 -7.56 -15.50
N VAL A 396 -31.63 -6.38 -14.88
CA VAL A 396 -31.28 -6.23 -13.47
C VAL A 396 -32.52 -5.82 -12.70
N THR A 397 -32.88 -6.60 -11.69
CA THR A 397 -33.90 -6.23 -10.71
C THR A 397 -33.22 -5.73 -9.46
N ALA A 398 -33.58 -4.53 -9.01
CA ALA A 398 -33.00 -3.88 -7.83
C ALA A 398 -34.09 -3.38 -6.87
N LYS A 399 -33.78 -3.36 -5.58
CA LYS A 399 -34.68 -2.85 -4.53
C LYS A 399 -34.08 -1.63 -3.84
N SER A 400 -34.95 -0.71 -3.46
CA SER A 400 -34.58 0.44 -2.63
C SER A 400 -34.10 -0.03 -1.27
N THR A 401 -33.11 0.67 -0.70
CA THR A 401 -32.65 0.44 0.68
C THR A 401 -33.46 1.22 1.70
N GLU A 402 -34.37 2.09 1.25
CA GLU A 402 -35.15 3.01 2.11
C GLU A 402 -36.67 2.77 1.99
N GLY A 403 -37.12 1.88 1.11
CA GLY A 403 -38.55 1.61 0.90
C GLY A 403 -38.83 0.31 0.17
N SER A 404 -40.07 0.14 -0.30
CA SER A 404 -40.53 -1.04 -1.04
C SER A 404 -40.38 -0.94 -2.56
N GLU A 405 -39.78 0.15 -3.04
CA GLU A 405 -39.59 0.41 -4.47
C GLU A 405 -38.69 -0.65 -5.10
N THR A 406 -39.08 -1.08 -6.29
CA THR A 406 -38.33 -2.02 -7.11
C THR A 406 -38.13 -1.39 -8.49
N LEU A 407 -36.93 -1.55 -9.03
CA LEU A 407 -36.54 -1.06 -10.36
C LEU A 407 -36.09 -2.25 -11.20
N GLU A 408 -36.52 -2.29 -12.45
CA GLU A 408 -36.03 -3.22 -13.46
C GLU A 408 -35.46 -2.42 -14.63
N GLU A 409 -34.25 -2.74 -15.05
CA GLU A 409 -33.64 -2.10 -16.22
C GLU A 409 -32.71 -3.06 -16.96
N GLU A 410 -32.62 -2.87 -18.28
CA GLU A 410 -31.78 -3.67 -19.17
C GLU A 410 -30.40 -3.04 -19.38
N TYR A 411 -29.38 -3.89 -19.37
CA TYR A 411 -27.97 -3.54 -19.59
C TYR A 411 -27.30 -4.59 -20.48
N ASN A 412 -26.23 -4.20 -21.16
CA ASN A 412 -25.36 -5.12 -21.88
C ASN A 412 -24.37 -5.82 -20.94
N THR A 413 -23.84 -5.05 -19.97
CA THR A 413 -22.84 -5.51 -19.02
C THR A 413 -23.20 -5.06 -17.61
N VAL A 414 -23.00 -5.93 -16.62
CA VAL A 414 -23.12 -5.61 -15.19
C VAL A 414 -21.76 -5.85 -14.52
N LEU A 415 -21.15 -4.78 -14.03
CA LEU A 415 -19.85 -4.78 -13.35
C LEU A 415 -20.04 -4.69 -11.83
N LEU A 416 -19.59 -5.72 -11.10
CA LEU A 416 -19.61 -5.72 -9.64
C LEU A 416 -18.29 -5.14 -9.09
N ALA A 417 -18.39 -4.01 -8.38
CA ALA A 417 -17.28 -3.30 -7.74
C ALA A 417 -17.62 -2.97 -6.27
N ILE A 418 -18.11 -3.99 -5.56
CA ILE A 418 -18.72 -3.89 -4.21
C ILE A 418 -17.76 -4.19 -3.04
N GLY A 419 -16.45 -4.22 -3.33
CA GLY A 419 -15.40 -4.59 -2.38
C GLY A 419 -14.64 -5.84 -2.81
N ARG A 420 -13.61 -6.17 -2.05
CA ARG A 420 -12.72 -7.31 -2.29
C ARG A 420 -12.57 -8.09 -0.99
N ASP A 421 -12.29 -9.39 -1.12
CA ASP A 421 -12.11 -10.31 0.00
C ASP A 421 -10.70 -10.91 -0.01
N ALA A 422 -10.07 -10.95 1.17
CA ALA A 422 -8.71 -11.44 1.34
C ALA A 422 -8.56 -12.94 1.03
N CYS A 423 -7.50 -13.29 0.30
CA CYS A 423 -7.20 -14.67 -0.08
C CYS A 423 -6.42 -15.41 1.01
N THR A 424 -7.05 -15.59 2.18
CA THR A 424 -6.44 -16.23 3.37
C THR A 424 -7.08 -17.57 3.73
N ARG A 425 -8.23 -17.88 3.14
CA ARG A 425 -8.91 -19.18 3.28
C ARG A 425 -8.37 -20.17 2.23
N ASN A 426 -8.42 -21.47 2.56
CA ASN A 426 -8.00 -22.58 1.69
C ASN A 426 -6.49 -22.63 1.34
N ILE A 427 -5.64 -21.90 2.07
CA ILE A 427 -4.17 -21.99 1.93
C ILE A 427 -3.50 -22.66 3.14
N GLY A 428 -4.27 -23.29 4.04
CA GLY A 428 -3.74 -24.07 5.17
C GLY A 428 -3.31 -23.26 6.40
N LEU A 429 -3.71 -21.98 6.54
CA LEU A 429 -3.33 -21.15 7.69
C LEU A 429 -3.75 -21.75 9.04
N GLN A 430 -4.91 -22.39 9.08
CA GLN A 430 -5.42 -23.10 10.24
C GLN A 430 -4.53 -24.27 10.66
N THR A 431 -3.89 -24.95 9.70
CA THR A 431 -3.00 -26.09 9.93
C THR A 431 -1.75 -25.69 10.70
N ILE A 432 -1.28 -24.46 10.48
CA ILE A 432 -0.06 -23.91 11.09
C ILE A 432 -0.35 -22.92 12.22
N GLY A 433 -1.63 -22.71 12.56
CA GLY A 433 -2.06 -21.86 13.66
C GLY A 433 -1.97 -20.35 13.42
N VAL A 434 -1.87 -19.89 12.16
CA VAL A 434 -1.96 -18.45 11.84
C VAL A 434 -3.40 -17.99 12.03
N LYS A 435 -3.60 -16.97 12.86
CA LYS A 435 -4.90 -16.38 13.14
C LYS A 435 -5.28 -15.42 12.02
N ILE A 436 -6.57 -15.43 11.66
CA ILE A 436 -7.19 -14.44 10.78
C ILE A 436 -8.33 -13.77 11.55
N ASN A 437 -8.66 -12.53 11.19
CA ASN A 437 -9.88 -11.90 11.66
C ASN A 437 -11.07 -12.50 10.88
N GLU A 438 -11.97 -13.20 11.57
CA GLU A 438 -13.08 -13.90 10.93
C GLU A 438 -14.09 -12.99 10.22
N LYS A 439 -14.19 -11.71 10.62
CA LYS A 439 -15.13 -10.75 10.04
C LYS A 439 -14.70 -10.27 8.65
N ASN A 440 -13.40 -10.06 8.45
CA ASN A 440 -12.87 -9.47 7.20
C ASN A 440 -11.89 -10.42 6.47
N GLY A 441 -11.53 -11.55 7.06
CA GLY A 441 -10.57 -12.52 6.53
C GLY A 441 -9.12 -12.05 6.55
N LYS A 442 -8.80 -10.88 7.11
CA LYS A 442 -7.46 -10.30 7.10
C LYS A 442 -6.56 -10.95 8.15
N VAL A 443 -5.24 -10.83 7.96
CA VAL A 443 -4.21 -11.33 8.89
C VAL A 443 -3.79 -10.19 9.83
N PRO A 444 -4.02 -10.32 11.15
CA PRO A 444 -3.44 -9.42 12.13
C PRO A 444 -1.93 -9.64 12.22
N VAL A 445 -1.16 -8.56 12.25
CA VAL A 445 0.30 -8.58 12.38
C VAL A 445 0.76 -7.54 13.39
N ASN A 446 1.98 -7.71 13.92
CA ASN A 446 2.65 -6.65 14.68
C ASN A 446 3.17 -5.54 13.74
N ASP A 447 3.92 -4.59 14.29
CA ASP A 447 4.50 -3.46 13.54
C ASP A 447 5.72 -3.83 12.67
N GLU A 448 6.06 -5.13 12.62
CA GLU A 448 7.13 -5.70 11.78
C GLU A 448 6.58 -6.70 10.77
N GLU A 449 5.26 -6.67 10.51
CA GLU A 449 4.56 -7.54 9.57
C GLU A 449 4.57 -9.04 9.96
N GLN A 450 4.95 -9.37 11.21
CA GLN A 450 4.97 -10.73 11.73
C GLN A 450 3.58 -11.14 12.22
N THR A 451 3.16 -12.37 11.88
CA THR A 451 1.92 -12.96 12.38
C THR A 451 2.10 -13.46 13.82
N ASN A 452 1.07 -14.11 14.38
CA ASN A 452 1.21 -14.81 15.66
C ASN A 452 2.09 -16.08 15.60
N VAL A 453 2.52 -16.49 14.41
CA VAL A 453 3.43 -17.63 14.18
C VAL A 453 4.81 -17.06 13.82
N PRO A 454 5.87 -17.32 14.62
CA PRO A 454 7.13 -16.57 14.54
C PRO A 454 7.85 -16.59 13.18
N HIS A 455 7.73 -17.69 12.43
CA HIS A 455 8.38 -17.86 11.13
C HIS A 455 7.46 -17.48 9.94
N VAL A 456 6.29 -16.88 10.22
CA VAL A 456 5.32 -16.48 9.19
C VAL A 456 5.02 -14.99 9.30
N TYR A 457 5.16 -14.31 8.16
CA TYR A 457 4.91 -12.88 7.99
C TYR A 457 3.81 -12.68 6.95
N ALA A 458 3.16 -11.52 6.96
CA ALA A 458 2.16 -11.16 5.97
C ALA A 458 2.37 -9.73 5.47
N ILE A 459 2.15 -9.48 4.17
CA ILE A 459 2.34 -8.16 3.56
C ILE A 459 1.25 -7.85 2.54
N GLY A 460 1.05 -6.56 2.27
CA GLY A 460 0.08 -6.08 1.28
C GLY A 460 -1.36 -6.21 1.76
N ASP A 461 -2.27 -6.36 0.81
CA ASP A 461 -3.70 -6.17 1.04
C ASP A 461 -4.30 -7.15 2.05
N ILE A 462 -3.66 -8.29 2.35
CA ILE A 462 -4.18 -9.23 3.36
C ILE A 462 -4.03 -8.73 4.80
N LEU A 463 -3.29 -7.64 5.02
CA LEU A 463 -3.07 -7.09 6.35
C LEU A 463 -4.31 -6.41 6.92
N GLU A 464 -4.56 -6.64 8.21
CA GLU A 464 -5.62 -5.95 8.92
C GLU A 464 -5.24 -4.49 9.22
N GLY A 465 -6.16 -3.56 8.94
CA GLY A 465 -6.04 -2.15 9.33
C GLY A 465 -4.97 -1.35 8.58
N LYS A 466 -4.45 -1.89 7.46
CA LYS A 466 -3.49 -1.20 6.59
C LYS A 466 -4.14 -0.83 5.25
N LEU A 467 -3.60 0.18 4.59
CA LEU A 467 -4.08 0.63 3.28
C LEU A 467 -3.68 -0.36 2.18
N GLU A 468 -4.64 -0.69 1.32
CA GLU A 468 -4.55 -1.68 0.23
C GLU A 468 -3.98 -1.03 -1.04
N LEU A 469 -2.69 -0.65 -0.99
CA LEU A 469 -2.03 0.11 -2.05
C LEU A 469 -0.72 -0.55 -2.49
N THR A 470 -0.49 -0.56 -3.81
CA THR A 470 0.72 -1.16 -4.41
C THR A 470 2.03 -0.60 -3.85
N PRO A 471 2.24 0.73 -3.73
CA PRO A 471 3.48 1.26 -3.16
C PRO A 471 3.68 0.83 -1.69
N VAL A 472 2.60 0.70 -0.92
CA VAL A 472 2.64 0.22 0.46
C VAL A 472 3.08 -1.24 0.49
N ALA A 473 2.49 -2.11 -0.34
CA ALA A 473 2.87 -3.52 -0.42
C ALA A 473 4.34 -3.71 -0.85
N ILE A 474 4.82 -2.92 -1.82
CA ILE A 474 6.22 -2.95 -2.28
C ILE A 474 7.15 -2.53 -1.15
N GLN A 475 6.86 -1.41 -0.47
CA GLN A 475 7.71 -0.88 0.59
C GLN A 475 7.76 -1.84 1.79
N ALA A 476 6.61 -2.39 2.20
CA ALA A 476 6.54 -3.39 3.27
C ALA A 476 7.36 -4.64 2.93
N GLY A 477 7.22 -5.18 1.72
CA GLY A 477 7.96 -6.36 1.28
C GLY A 477 9.47 -6.16 1.25
N ARG A 478 9.95 -5.02 0.75
CA ARG A 478 11.39 -4.69 0.71
C ARG A 478 11.97 -4.53 2.12
N LEU A 479 11.32 -3.71 2.95
CA LEU A 479 11.80 -3.45 4.31
C LEU A 479 11.78 -4.73 5.15
N LEU A 480 10.76 -5.57 5.01
CA LEU A 480 10.70 -6.87 5.68
C LEU A 480 11.89 -7.75 5.31
N ALA A 481 12.21 -7.92 4.02
CA ALA A 481 13.36 -8.70 3.59
C ALA A 481 14.69 -8.15 4.15
N GLN A 482 14.83 -6.83 4.21
CA GLN A 482 16.00 -6.17 4.81
C GLN A 482 16.10 -6.39 6.31
N ARG A 483 14.98 -6.47 7.04
CA ARG A 483 15.00 -6.81 8.47
C ARG A 483 15.37 -8.26 8.69
N LEU A 484 14.77 -9.18 7.92
CA LEU A 484 15.02 -10.61 8.03
C LEU A 484 16.47 -10.98 7.71
N TYR A 485 17.04 -10.40 6.65
CA TYR A 485 18.28 -10.90 6.07
C TYR A 485 19.38 -9.85 5.86
N GLY A 486 19.05 -8.57 6.00
CA GLY A 486 19.97 -7.44 5.79
C GLY A 486 20.41 -6.73 7.07
N GLY A 487 19.95 -7.18 8.25
CA GLY A 487 20.27 -6.56 9.54
C GLY A 487 19.64 -5.18 9.77
N SER A 488 18.68 -4.77 8.94
CA SER A 488 17.96 -3.50 9.08
C SER A 488 17.00 -3.53 10.27
N SER A 489 16.77 -2.36 10.89
CA SER A 489 15.70 -2.13 11.88
C SER A 489 14.55 -1.30 11.33
N LYS A 490 14.61 -0.90 10.05
CA LYS A 490 13.64 0.03 9.45
C LYS A 490 12.28 -0.64 9.22
N LYS A 491 11.23 -0.03 9.80
CA LYS A 491 9.83 -0.47 9.67
C LYS A 491 9.12 0.25 8.53
N CYS A 492 8.07 -0.37 8.00
CA CYS A 492 7.22 0.29 7.01
C CYS A 492 6.36 1.35 7.71
N ASP A 493 6.31 2.54 7.14
CA ASP A 493 5.52 3.63 7.68
C ASP A 493 4.17 3.69 6.97
N TYR A 494 3.11 3.52 7.73
CA TYR A 494 1.73 3.46 7.23
C TYR A 494 0.95 4.75 7.50
N ILE A 495 1.60 5.80 8.01
CA ILE A 495 0.98 7.07 8.36
C ILE A 495 1.14 8.05 7.20
N ASN A 496 0.08 8.80 6.89
CA ASN A 496 0.05 9.83 5.83
C ASN A 496 0.42 9.28 4.43
N VAL A 497 -0.02 8.06 4.11
CA VAL A 497 0.16 7.49 2.78
C VAL A 497 -0.71 8.25 1.78
N PRO A 498 -0.14 8.87 0.73
CA PRO A 498 -0.94 9.56 -0.27
C PRO A 498 -1.72 8.58 -1.15
N THR A 499 -2.93 8.99 -1.54
CA THR A 499 -3.84 8.21 -2.39
C THR A 499 -4.44 9.10 -3.47
N THR A 500 -4.61 8.56 -4.67
CA THR A 500 -5.32 9.22 -5.77
C THR A 500 -6.38 8.30 -6.36
N VAL A 501 -7.60 8.81 -6.47
CA VAL A 501 -8.72 8.20 -7.18
C VAL A 501 -8.76 8.80 -8.59
N PHE A 502 -8.59 7.94 -9.59
CA PHE A 502 -8.49 8.34 -11.00
C PHE A 502 -9.87 8.36 -11.68
N THR A 503 -10.78 9.14 -11.12
CA THR A 503 -12.05 9.50 -11.75
C THR A 503 -11.83 10.51 -12.89
N PRO A 504 -12.85 10.80 -13.74
CA PRO A 504 -12.69 11.71 -14.88
C PRO A 504 -12.13 13.09 -14.50
N LEU A 505 -12.47 13.56 -13.30
CA LEU A 505 -11.69 14.55 -12.57
C LEU A 505 -11.04 13.85 -11.38
N GLU A 506 -9.71 13.88 -11.29
CA GLU A 506 -8.95 13.07 -10.34
C GLU A 506 -9.02 13.67 -8.93
N TYR A 507 -9.06 12.80 -7.91
CA TYR A 507 -9.04 13.20 -6.50
C TYR A 507 -7.80 12.67 -5.79
N GLY A 508 -6.92 13.58 -5.40
CA GLY A 508 -5.71 13.31 -4.60
C GLY A 508 -5.92 13.65 -3.13
N SER A 509 -5.34 12.84 -2.24
CA SER A 509 -5.42 13.03 -0.80
C SER A 509 -4.18 12.53 -0.06
N CYS A 510 -3.84 13.18 1.05
CA CYS A 510 -2.81 12.74 1.99
C CYS A 510 -3.21 13.16 3.41
N GLY A 511 -3.18 12.23 4.38
CA GLY A 511 -3.57 12.49 5.76
C GLY A 511 -5.06 12.27 6.03
N TYR A 512 -5.60 12.98 7.02
CA TYR A 512 -6.95 12.79 7.52
C TYR A 512 -8.02 13.36 6.59
N PRO A 513 -9.12 12.63 6.33
CA PRO A 513 -10.40 13.23 5.96
C PRO A 513 -10.85 14.24 7.02
N GLU A 514 -11.54 15.31 6.61
CA GLU A 514 -11.97 16.39 7.52
C GLU A 514 -12.84 15.88 8.67
N GLN A 515 -13.86 15.06 8.37
CA GLN A 515 -14.71 14.47 9.40
C GLN A 515 -13.91 13.62 10.40
N LYS A 516 -12.86 12.93 9.95
CA LYS A 516 -12.01 12.12 10.83
C LYS A 516 -11.07 12.97 11.67
N ALA A 517 -10.56 14.08 11.12
CA ALA A 517 -9.81 15.05 11.90
C ALA A 517 -10.69 15.67 12.99
N ILE A 518 -11.95 16.00 12.68
CA ILE A 518 -12.92 16.52 13.66
C ILE A 518 -13.17 15.49 14.77
N ASP A 519 -13.41 14.22 14.41
CA ASP A 519 -13.62 13.14 15.37
C ASP A 519 -12.41 12.98 16.33
N GLU A 520 -11.18 13.14 15.83
CA GLU A 520 -9.94 12.91 16.57
C GLU A 520 -9.50 14.12 17.41
N TYR A 521 -9.54 15.32 16.83
CA TYR A 521 -8.95 16.53 17.43
C TYR A 521 -9.98 17.54 17.93
N GLY A 522 -11.26 17.40 17.55
CA GLY A 522 -12.33 18.36 17.83
C GLY A 522 -12.31 19.55 16.87
N GLU A 523 -13.49 19.92 16.34
CA GLU A 523 -13.66 20.97 15.32
C GLU A 523 -13.00 22.31 15.71
N GLN A 524 -13.14 22.73 16.97
CA GLN A 524 -12.58 23.97 17.48
C GLN A 524 -11.05 24.04 17.42
N ASN A 525 -10.37 22.90 17.33
CA ASN A 525 -8.91 22.79 17.27
C ASN A 525 -8.39 22.71 15.83
N LEU A 526 -9.28 22.74 14.85
CA LEU A 526 -8.93 22.66 13.44
C LEU A 526 -9.15 23.99 12.74
N GLU A 527 -8.41 24.20 11.66
CA GLU A 527 -8.68 25.22 10.66
C GLU A 527 -8.61 24.58 9.29
N VAL A 528 -9.61 24.84 8.44
CA VAL A 528 -9.68 24.27 7.09
C VAL A 528 -9.58 25.40 6.09
N TYR A 529 -8.44 25.48 5.40
CA TYR A 529 -8.22 26.39 4.30
C TYR A 529 -8.69 25.74 3.01
N HIS A 530 -9.39 26.47 2.15
CA HIS A 530 -9.94 25.90 0.94
C HIS A 530 -10.21 26.93 -0.15
N THR A 531 -10.23 26.49 -1.39
CA THR A 531 -10.56 27.34 -2.55
C THR A 531 -11.03 26.51 -3.74
N LEU A 532 -11.85 27.11 -4.59
CA LEU A 532 -12.02 26.65 -5.96
C LEU A 532 -10.89 27.21 -6.83
N PHE A 533 -10.56 26.51 -7.91
CA PHE A 533 -9.56 26.96 -8.87
C PHE A 533 -9.91 26.52 -10.30
N TRP A 534 -9.38 27.23 -11.29
CA TRP A 534 -9.57 26.92 -12.70
C TRP A 534 -8.21 26.67 -13.35
N PRO A 535 -7.93 25.44 -13.81
CA PRO A 535 -6.72 25.17 -14.58
C PRO A 535 -6.61 26.10 -15.78
N LEU A 536 -5.43 26.67 -16.03
CA LEU A 536 -5.23 27.58 -17.16
C LEU A 536 -5.59 26.89 -18.49
N GLU A 537 -5.29 25.60 -18.61
CA GLU A 537 -5.60 24.77 -19.79
C GLU A 537 -7.11 24.65 -20.07
N TRP A 538 -7.95 24.89 -19.07
CA TRP A 538 -9.42 24.80 -19.18
C TRP A 538 -10.07 26.11 -19.63
N THR A 539 -9.33 27.22 -19.62
CA THR A 539 -9.84 28.55 -19.98
C THR A 539 -10.21 28.64 -21.46
N VAL A 540 -9.28 28.29 -22.35
CA VAL A 540 -9.49 28.37 -23.82
C VAL A 540 -10.58 27.41 -24.29
N PRO A 541 -10.65 26.15 -23.83
CA PRO A 541 -11.76 25.26 -24.17
C PRO A 541 -13.12 25.71 -23.62
N GLY A 542 -13.13 26.60 -22.63
CA GLY A 542 -14.34 27.07 -21.95
C GLY A 542 -14.96 25.99 -21.07
N ARG A 543 -14.13 25.18 -20.38
CA ARG A 543 -14.64 24.27 -19.35
C ARG A 543 -15.07 25.07 -18.11
N ASP A 544 -15.87 24.44 -17.25
CA ASP A 544 -16.38 25.06 -16.02
C ASP A 544 -15.23 25.57 -15.12
N ASN A 545 -15.39 26.81 -14.64
CA ASN A 545 -14.37 27.59 -13.93
C ASN A 545 -14.44 27.45 -12.40
N ASN A 546 -15.42 26.72 -11.87
CA ASN A 546 -15.64 26.57 -10.42
C ASN A 546 -15.83 25.10 -10.01
N THR A 547 -15.15 24.19 -10.72
CA THR A 547 -15.25 22.74 -10.47
C THR A 547 -14.09 22.18 -9.66
N CYS A 548 -12.85 22.58 -9.98
CA CYS A 548 -11.67 22.06 -9.27
C CYS A 548 -11.60 22.69 -7.88
N TYR A 549 -11.18 21.90 -6.89
CA TYR A 549 -11.24 22.28 -5.48
C TYR A 549 -10.02 21.77 -4.73
N ALA A 550 -9.46 22.61 -3.88
CA ALA A 550 -8.37 22.26 -2.99
C ALA A 550 -8.73 22.61 -1.56
N LYS A 551 -8.31 21.76 -0.60
CA LYS A 551 -8.37 22.08 0.82
C LYS A 551 -7.20 21.50 1.61
N VAL A 552 -6.85 22.19 2.69
CA VAL A 552 -5.82 21.80 3.66
C VAL A 552 -6.41 21.92 5.06
N ILE A 553 -6.27 20.84 5.82
CA ILE A 553 -6.77 20.71 7.20
C ILE A 553 -5.57 20.88 8.13
N CYS A 554 -5.63 21.89 8.99
CA CYS A 554 -4.57 22.25 9.91
C CYS A 554 -4.97 22.01 11.36
N ASN A 555 -4.07 21.44 12.16
CA ASN A 555 -4.23 21.33 13.60
C ASN A 555 -3.67 22.57 14.31
N LYS A 556 -4.54 23.42 14.87
CA LYS A 556 -4.16 24.65 15.57
C LYS A 556 -3.34 24.38 16.83
N GLN A 557 -3.50 23.21 17.45
CA GLN A 557 -2.77 22.84 18.66
C GLN A 557 -1.32 22.39 18.39
N ASP A 558 -1.00 21.98 17.16
CA ASP A 558 0.34 21.59 16.72
C ASP A 558 0.90 22.60 15.71
N ASN A 559 0.98 23.88 16.10
CA ASN A 559 1.56 24.95 15.27
C ASN A 559 1.01 24.99 13.83
N ASN A 560 -0.31 24.86 13.67
CA ASN A 560 -0.98 24.75 12.36
C ASN A 560 -0.38 23.66 11.45
N ARG A 561 -0.01 22.51 12.02
CA ARG A 561 0.43 21.32 11.27
C ARG A 561 -0.61 20.94 10.24
N VAL A 562 -0.16 20.74 8.99
CA VAL A 562 -1.00 20.15 7.95
C VAL A 562 -1.18 18.66 8.25
N ILE A 563 -2.40 18.29 8.62
CA ILE A 563 -2.78 16.90 8.95
C ILE A 563 -3.67 16.26 7.88
N GLY A 564 -4.17 17.04 6.93
CA GLY A 564 -4.92 16.57 5.78
C GLY A 564 -4.77 17.51 4.59
N LEU A 565 -4.59 16.95 3.40
CA LEU A 565 -4.52 17.68 2.14
C LEU A 565 -5.37 16.96 1.12
N HIS A 566 -6.19 17.72 0.38
CA HIS A 566 -7.11 17.18 -0.62
C HIS A 566 -7.15 18.08 -1.86
N VAL A 567 -7.12 17.47 -3.04
CA VAL A 567 -7.27 18.17 -4.33
C VAL A 567 -8.16 17.36 -5.25
N LEU A 568 -9.17 18.02 -5.83
CA LEU A 568 -9.97 17.54 -6.94
C LEU A 568 -9.60 18.39 -8.16
N GLY A 569 -8.96 17.77 -9.15
CA GLY A 569 -8.42 18.50 -10.31
C GLY A 569 -7.67 17.58 -11.27
N PRO A 570 -7.22 18.09 -12.43
CA PRO A 570 -6.37 17.32 -13.34
C PRO A 570 -5.02 17.00 -12.68
N ASN A 571 -4.46 15.83 -12.98
CA ASN A 571 -3.14 15.40 -12.52
C ASN A 571 -3.00 15.37 -10.98
N ALA A 572 -4.08 15.06 -10.26
CA ALA A 572 -4.13 15.13 -8.80
C ALA A 572 -3.09 14.23 -8.11
N GLY A 573 -2.71 13.12 -8.75
CA GLY A 573 -1.64 12.26 -8.27
C GLY A 573 -0.27 12.94 -8.28
N GLU A 574 0.05 13.65 -9.35
CA GLU A 574 1.31 14.37 -9.49
C GLU A 574 1.39 15.54 -8.49
N VAL A 575 0.28 16.26 -8.32
CA VAL A 575 0.17 17.34 -7.32
C VAL A 575 0.39 16.81 -5.90
N THR A 576 -0.33 15.75 -5.52
CA THR A 576 -0.34 15.26 -4.13
C THR A 576 0.99 14.64 -3.70
N GLN A 577 1.72 14.01 -4.63
CA GLN A 577 2.92 13.23 -4.30
C GLN A 577 4.02 14.07 -3.64
N GLY A 578 4.25 15.30 -4.11
CA GLY A 578 5.24 16.21 -3.53
C GLY A 578 4.85 16.67 -2.13
N PHE A 579 3.58 17.05 -1.93
CA PHE A 579 3.08 17.47 -0.62
C PHE A 579 3.09 16.35 0.42
N ALA A 580 2.91 15.09 0.01
CA ALA A 580 3.03 13.95 0.93
C ALA A 580 4.43 13.86 1.57
N ALA A 581 5.48 14.16 0.81
CA ALA A 581 6.84 14.23 1.34
C ALA A 581 7.01 15.42 2.30
N ALA A 582 6.43 16.58 1.98
CA ALA A 582 6.45 17.74 2.88
C ALA A 582 5.69 17.47 4.19
N ILE A 583 4.49 16.88 4.12
CA ILE A 583 3.70 16.45 5.29
C ILE A 583 4.52 15.46 6.13
N LYS A 584 5.26 14.55 5.50
CA LYS A 584 6.14 13.62 6.20
C LYS A 584 7.25 14.33 6.99
N CYS A 585 7.75 15.45 6.47
CA CYS A 585 8.72 16.32 7.12
C CYS A 585 8.09 17.29 8.16
N GLY A 586 6.78 17.21 8.39
CA GLY A 586 6.08 18.08 9.32
C GLY A 586 5.66 19.42 8.71
N LEU A 587 5.13 19.44 7.50
CA LEU A 587 4.56 20.65 6.89
C LEU A 587 3.57 21.37 7.83
N THR A 588 3.76 22.67 8.03
CA THR A 588 2.81 23.57 8.69
C THR A 588 2.18 24.49 7.65
N LYS A 589 1.06 25.13 7.98
CA LYS A 589 0.44 26.14 7.11
C LYS A 589 1.41 27.29 6.79
N GLU A 590 2.19 27.73 7.77
CA GLU A 590 3.20 28.78 7.59
C GLU A 590 4.26 28.39 6.55
N LEU A 591 4.85 27.19 6.65
CA LEU A 591 5.80 26.69 5.66
C LEU A 591 5.19 26.54 4.26
N LEU A 592 3.89 26.19 4.21
CA LEU A 592 3.16 26.09 2.95
C LEU A 592 3.01 27.47 2.28
N ASP A 593 2.73 28.52 3.06
CA ASP A 593 2.58 29.90 2.58
C ASP A 593 3.90 30.57 2.21
N GLU A 594 4.98 30.23 2.91
CA GLU A 594 6.34 30.71 2.57
C GLU A 594 6.88 30.07 1.27
N THR A 595 6.29 28.96 0.83
CA THR A 595 6.70 28.29 -0.39
C THR A 595 6.24 29.08 -1.61
N ILE A 596 7.19 29.51 -2.45
CA ILE A 596 6.85 30.22 -3.70
C ILE A 596 6.27 29.24 -4.72
N GLY A 597 5.07 29.56 -5.22
CA GLY A 597 4.38 28.79 -6.27
C GLY A 597 5.08 28.81 -7.63
N ILE A 598 4.89 27.74 -8.41
CA ILE A 598 5.28 27.68 -9.83
C ILE A 598 4.08 28.11 -10.66
N HIS A 599 4.26 29.12 -11.50
CA HIS A 599 3.17 29.69 -12.31
C HIS A 599 3.40 29.50 -13.82
N PRO A 600 2.39 29.07 -14.60
CA PRO A 600 1.06 28.63 -14.18
C PRO A 600 1.01 27.12 -13.86
N THR A 601 0.51 26.73 -12.68
CA THR A 601 0.25 25.33 -12.32
C THR A 601 -0.98 25.15 -11.43
N CYS A 602 -1.66 24.00 -11.50
CA CYS A 602 -2.75 23.70 -10.55
C CYS A 602 -2.26 23.60 -9.09
N ALA A 603 -1.01 23.18 -8.87
CA ALA A 603 -0.47 22.94 -7.55
C ALA A 603 -0.17 24.24 -6.77
N GLU A 604 0.05 25.36 -7.46
CA GLU A 604 0.41 26.64 -6.83
C GLU A 604 -0.70 27.16 -5.92
N VAL A 605 -1.96 26.74 -6.14
CA VAL A 605 -3.11 27.12 -5.31
C VAL A 605 -2.88 26.86 -3.82
N PHE A 606 -2.14 25.79 -3.49
CA PHE A 606 -1.84 25.45 -2.11
C PHE A 606 -0.96 26.48 -1.40
N THR A 607 -0.17 27.26 -2.15
CA THR A 607 0.78 28.25 -1.61
C THR A 607 0.14 29.61 -1.32
N THR A 608 -1.11 29.82 -1.72
CA THR A 608 -1.80 31.12 -1.62
C THR A 608 -3.17 31.06 -0.95
N MET A 609 -3.57 29.89 -0.44
CA MET A 609 -4.86 29.68 0.22
C MET A 609 -4.98 30.44 1.55
N ASP A 610 -5.86 31.44 1.61
CA ASP A 610 -6.12 32.27 2.79
C ASP A 610 -7.56 32.12 3.34
N ILE A 611 -8.53 31.79 2.49
CA ILE A 611 -9.93 31.59 2.89
C ILE A 611 -10.08 30.32 3.74
N THR A 612 -10.71 30.47 4.91
CA THR A 612 -11.05 29.36 5.80
C THR A 612 -12.56 29.06 5.81
N LYS A 613 -12.92 27.80 6.05
CA LYS A 613 -14.34 27.41 6.25
C LYS A 613 -15.00 28.18 7.40
N SER A 614 -14.28 28.40 8.50
CA SER A 614 -14.78 29.11 9.68
C SER A 614 -15.09 30.59 9.41
N SER A 615 -14.44 31.20 8.42
CA SER A 615 -14.70 32.59 8.02
C SER A 615 -16.02 32.77 7.27
N GLY A 616 -16.55 31.69 6.67
CA GLY A 616 -17.76 31.74 5.83
C GLY A 616 -17.62 32.55 4.54
N GLN A 617 -16.39 32.92 4.16
CA GLN A 617 -16.13 33.68 2.94
C GLN A 617 -16.37 32.84 1.68
N ASP A 618 -16.71 33.53 0.58
CA ASP A 618 -16.94 32.93 -0.72
C ASP A 618 -15.61 32.50 -1.39
N ILE A 619 -15.51 31.22 -1.70
CA ILE A 619 -14.35 30.55 -2.33
C ILE A 619 -14.40 30.47 -3.85
N THR A 620 -15.44 31.02 -4.50
CA THR A 620 -15.49 31.08 -5.96
C THR A 620 -14.31 31.87 -6.50
N GLN A 621 -13.76 31.40 -7.62
CA GLN A 621 -12.63 32.09 -8.24
C GLN A 621 -13.10 33.44 -8.79
N LYS A 622 -12.55 34.55 -8.27
CA LYS A 622 -12.97 35.92 -8.61
C LYS A 622 -12.15 36.58 -9.73
N GLY A 623 -11.08 35.94 -10.22
CA GLY A 623 -10.20 36.47 -11.26
C GLY A 623 -9.31 35.40 -11.87
N CYS A 624 -8.60 35.76 -12.96
CA CYS A 624 -7.63 34.88 -13.62
C CYS A 624 -6.49 34.49 -12.70
#